data_AF-A0A1V6CJY1-F1
#
_entry.id   AF-A0A1V6CJY1-F1
#
_cell.length_a   1.000
_cell.length_b   1.000
_cell.length_c   1.000
_cell.angle_alpha   90.00
_cell.angle_beta   90.00
_cell.angle_gamma   90.00
#
_symmetry.space_group_name_H-M   'P 1'
#
loop_
_entity.id
_entity.type
_entity.pdbx_description
1 polymer ?
#
loop_
_entity_poly.entity_id
_entity_poly.type
_entity_poly.pdbx_seq_one_letter_code
_entity_poly.pdbx_strand_id
1 'polypeptide(L)'
;MITFLLAILFVILNILDVRTTRKVLNQGGYEANPLARLLMRLHLFIPAKVLMVVIILIIMLGFDRETGITTGVICCGIYLFIVGNNYRTLRLQAQEQ
;
A
#
# COMPACT_ATOMS: atom_id res chain seq x y z
N MET A 1 -5.47 -8.37 -20.35
CA MET A 1 -4.46 -9.22 -19.68
C MET A 1 -3.49 -8.40 -18.82
N ILE A 2 -2.78 -7.41 -19.38
CA ILE A 2 -1.82 -6.58 -18.61
C ILE A 2 -2.48 -5.83 -17.43
N THR A 3 -3.66 -5.24 -17.63
CA THR A 3 -4.42 -4.56 -16.57
C THR A 3 -4.78 -5.49 -15.40
N PHE A 4 -5.14 -6.74 -15.67
CA PHE A 4 -5.41 -7.75 -14.65
C PHE A 4 -4.15 -8.14 -13.86
N LEU A 5 -3.01 -8.30 -14.53
CA LEU A 5 -1.72 -8.54 -13.86
C LEU A 5 -1.34 -7.38 -12.94
N LEU A 6 -1.49 -6.13 -13.41
CA LEU A 6 -1.24 -4.93 -12.61
C LEU A 6 -2.20 -4.84 -11.42
N ALA A 7 -3.48 -5.16 -11.61
CA ALA A 7 -4.47 -5.19 -10.53
C ALA A 7 -4.13 -6.23 -9.45
N ILE A 8 -3.75 -7.45 -9.86
CA ILE A 8 -3.31 -8.50 -8.91
C ILE A 8 -2.06 -8.05 -8.15
N LEU A 9 -1.07 -7.52 -8.86
CA LEU A 9 0.16 -6.99 -8.25
C LEU A 9 -0.16 -5.87 -7.24
N PHE A 10 -1.06 -4.95 -7.61
CA PHE A 10 -1.48 -3.83 -6.77
C PHE A 10 -2.15 -4.30 -5.47
N VAL A 11 -3.00 -5.32 -5.55
CA VAL A 11 -3.64 -5.94 -4.38
C VAL A 11 -2.59 -6.61 -3.48
N ILE A 12 -1.67 -7.37 -4.05
CA ILE A 12 -0.58 -8.02 -3.30
C ILE A 12 0.27 -6.98 -2.57
N LEU A 13 0.67 -5.91 -3.26
CA LEU A 13 1.45 -4.81 -2.68
C LEU A 13 0.70 -4.13 -1.53
N ASN A 14 -0.60 -3.90 -1.67
CA ASN A 14 -1.41 -3.31 -0.61
C ASN A 14 -1.54 -4.21 0.62
N ILE A 15 -1.66 -5.53 0.43
CA ILE A 15 -1.68 -6.52 1.52
C ILE A 15 -0.34 -6.54 2.24
N LEU A 16 0.77 -6.54 1.49
CA LEU A 16 2.12 -6.46 2.04
C LEU A 16 2.32 -5.19 2.86
N ASP A 17 1.84 -4.05 2.37
CA ASP A 17 1.94 -2.78 3.08
C ASP A 17 1.15 -2.83 4.41
N VAL A 18 -0.07 -3.37 4.41
CA VAL A 18 -0.87 -3.56 5.64
C VAL A 18 -0.18 -4.47 6.65
N ARG A 19 0.40 -5.58 6.19
CA ARG A 19 1.11 -6.54 7.06
C ARG A 19 2.37 -5.91 7.66
N THR A 20 3.16 -5.22 6.84
CA THR A 20 4.41 -4.56 7.24
C THR A 20 4.12 -3.51 8.31
N THR A 21 3.16 -2.63 8.04
CA THR A 21 2.69 -1.60 8.97
C THR A 21 2.14 -2.19 10.29
N ARG A 22 1.30 -3.24 10.25
CA ARG A 22 0.85 -3.91 11.50
C ARG A 22 2.02 -4.49 12.29
N LYS A 23 3.03 -5.03 11.60
CA LYS A 23 4.21 -5.62 12.24
C LYS A 23 5.06 -4.55 12.94
N VAL A 24 5.25 -3.38 12.31
CA VAL A 24 5.91 -2.20 12.94
C VAL A 24 5.19 -1.84 14.24
N LEU A 25 3.88 -1.63 14.21
CA LEU A 25 3.13 -1.24 15.40
C LEU A 25 3.15 -2.30 16.50
N ASN A 26 3.00 -3.58 16.15
CA ASN A 26 3.02 -4.66 17.14
C ASN A 26 4.40 -4.83 17.81
N GLN A 27 5.47 -4.41 17.14
CA GLN A 27 6.84 -4.43 17.70
C GLN A 27 7.18 -3.17 18.50
N GLY A 28 6.21 -2.25 18.70
CA GLY A 28 6.46 -0.95 19.34
C GLY A 28 7.25 0.02 18.47
N GLY A 29 7.44 -0.31 17.19
CA GLY A 29 8.16 0.50 16.21
C GLY A 29 7.40 1.80 15.87
N TYR A 30 8.16 2.83 15.55
CA TYR A 30 7.63 4.16 15.23
C TYR A 30 7.33 4.22 13.73
N GLU A 31 6.07 4.16 13.31
CA GLU A 31 5.71 4.41 11.90
C GLU A 31 6.15 5.84 11.52
N ALA A 32 7.08 5.97 10.56
CA ALA A 32 7.61 7.26 10.11
C ALA A 32 6.57 8.08 9.34
N ASN A 33 5.55 7.42 8.78
CA ASN A 33 4.48 8.09 8.05
C ASN A 33 3.39 8.58 9.02
N PRO A 34 3.27 9.90 9.26
CA PRO A 34 2.34 10.46 10.24
C PRO A 34 0.87 10.17 9.88
N LEU A 35 0.56 10.06 8.59
CA LEU A 35 -0.79 9.72 8.12
C LEU A 35 -1.16 8.27 8.41
N ALA A 36 -0.25 7.33 8.17
CA ALA A 36 -0.47 5.91 8.47
C ALA A 36 -0.67 5.69 9.97
N ARG A 37 0.14 6.36 10.79
CA ARG A 37 0.01 6.38 12.25
C ARG A 37 -1.34 6.92 12.70
N LEU A 38 -1.78 8.05 12.15
CA LEU A 38 -3.06 8.66 12.49
C LEU A 38 -4.23 7.73 12.14
N LEU A 39 -4.22 7.16 10.92
CA LEU A 39 -5.23 6.21 10.47
C LEU A 39 -5.26 4.93 11.33
N MET A 40 -4.11 4.46 11.80
CA MET A 40 -4.06 3.30 12.70
C MET A 40 -4.56 3.60 14.10
N ARG A 41 -4.24 4.79 14.65
CA ARG A 41 -4.79 5.25 15.93
C ARG A 41 -6.32 5.32 15.90
N LEU A 42 -6.88 5.67 14.75
CA LEU A 42 -8.32 5.71 14.51
C LEU A 42 -8.91 4.34 14.15
N HIS A 43 -8.11 3.27 14.06
CA HIS A 43 -8.52 1.94 13.57
C HIS A 43 -9.10 1.95 12.13
N LEU A 44 -9.00 3.08 11.42
CA LEU A 44 -9.52 3.32 10.07
C LEU A 44 -8.51 2.94 8.97
N PHE A 45 -7.28 2.57 9.33
CA PHE A 45 -6.24 2.24 8.35
C PHE A 45 -6.64 1.13 7.37
N ILE A 46 -7.23 0.04 7.87
CA ILE A 46 -7.67 -1.07 7.03
C ILE A 46 -8.85 -0.66 6.15
N PRO A 47 -9.97 -0.11 6.66
CA PRO A 47 -11.10 0.25 5.81
C PRO A 47 -10.77 1.36 4.81
N ALA A 48 -9.97 2.37 5.19
CA ALA A 48 -9.54 3.41 4.25
C ALA A 48 -8.70 2.84 3.11
N LYS A 49 -7.84 1.87 3.41
CA LYS A 49 -6.98 1.22 2.41
C LYS A 49 -7.75 0.27 1.51
N VAL A 50 -8.70 -0.49 2.06
CA VAL A 50 -9.63 -1.30 1.27
C VAL A 50 -10.44 -0.42 0.33
N LEU A 51 -11.00 0.69 0.81
CA LEU A 51 -11.76 1.63 0.00
C LEU A 51 -10.91 2.21 -1.15
N MET A 52 -9.69 2.63 -0.84
CA MET A 52 -8.75 3.18 -1.82
C MET A 52 -8.37 2.14 -2.90
N VAL A 53 -8.12 0.89 -2.51
CA VAL A 53 -7.86 -0.21 -3.45
C VAL A 53 -9.07 -0.46 -4.35
N VAL A 54 -10.27 -0.50 -3.79
CA VAL A 54 -11.51 -0.70 -4.56
C VAL A 54 -11.71 0.43 -5.57
N ILE A 55 -11.51 1.68 -5.18
CA ILE A 55 -11.62 2.84 -6.10
C ILE A 55 -10.64 2.71 -7.26
N ILE A 56 -9.37 2.39 -6.99
CA ILE A 56 -8.36 2.25 -8.04
C ILE A 56 -8.66 1.06 -8.95
N LEU A 57 -9.16 -0.06 -8.42
CA LEU A 57 -9.59 -1.20 -9.23
C LEU A 57 -10.78 -0.85 -10.14
N ILE A 58 -11.75 -0.08 -9.65
CA ILE A 58 -12.87 0.41 -10.46
C ILE A 58 -12.35 1.29 -11.60
N ILE A 59 -11.39 2.18 -11.33
CA ILE A 59 -10.79 3.03 -12.37
C ILE A 59 -10.03 2.17 -13.39
N MET A 60 -9.23 1.20 -12.93
CA MET A 60 -8.42 0.34 -13.81
C MET A 60 -9.24 -0.60 -14.70
N LEU A 61 -10.42 -1.05 -14.22
CA LEU A 61 -11.25 -2.02 -14.92
C LEU A 61 -12.47 -1.40 -15.62
N GLY A 62 -12.89 -0.21 -15.19
CA GLY A 62 -14.10 0.47 -15.68
C GLY A 62 -13.86 1.53 -16.75
N PHE A 63 -12.62 2.03 -16.90
CA PHE A 63 -12.26 3.01 -17.93
C PHE A 63 -11.60 2.34 -19.14
N ASP A 64 -11.28 3.17 -20.15
CA ASP A 64 -10.57 2.74 -21.34
C ASP A 64 -9.21 2.10 -21.00
N ARG A 65 -8.74 1.26 -21.94
CA ARG A 65 -7.56 0.42 -21.73
C ARG A 65 -6.30 1.23 -21.46
N GLU A 66 -6.16 2.42 -22.04
CA GLU A 66 -4.97 3.25 -21.91
C GLU A 66 -4.93 3.93 -20.53
N THR A 67 -6.07 4.47 -20.09
CA THR A 67 -6.26 5.03 -18.74
C THR A 67 -6.04 3.97 -17.68
N GLY A 68 -6.57 2.75 -17.87
CA GLY A 68 -6.41 1.65 -16.91
C GLY A 68 -4.96 1.17 -16.77
N ILE A 69 -4.21 1.08 -17.87
CA ILE A 69 -2.79 0.71 -17.83
C ILE A 69 -1.96 1.81 -17.18
N THR A 70 -2.15 3.06 -17.59
CA THR A 70 -1.41 4.22 -17.06
C THR A 70 -1.63 4.36 -15.55
N THR A 71 -2.89 4.28 -15.11
CA THR A 71 -3.24 4.30 -13.69
C THR A 71 -2.59 3.14 -12.94
N GLY A 72 -2.67 1.92 -13.49
CA GLY A 72 -2.06 0.74 -12.88
C GLY A 72 -0.55 0.85 -12.72
N VAL A 73 0.16 1.34 -13.73
CA VAL A 73 1.61 1.52 -13.69
C VAL A 73 2.01 2.57 -12.65
N ILE A 74 1.34 3.72 -12.65
CA ILE A 74 1.61 4.81 -11.70
C ILE A 74 1.32 4.34 -10.26
N CYS A 75 0.16 3.76 -10.02
CA CYS A 75 -0.24 3.30 -8.69
C CYS A 75 0.67 2.18 -8.18
N CYS A 76 1.01 1.18 -9.00
CA CYS A 76 1.95 0.14 -8.63
C CYS A 76 3.35 0.70 -8.34
N GLY A 77 3.84 1.64 -9.15
CA GLY A 77 5.14 2.27 -8.94
C GLY A 77 5.21 3.04 -7.62
N ILE A 78 4.19 3.86 -7.34
CA ILE A 78 4.08 4.59 -6.07
C ILE A 78 4.02 3.62 -4.89
N TYR A 79 3.22 2.55 -4.99
CA TYR A 79 3.12 1.57 -3.90
C TYR A 79 4.39 0.75 -3.69
N LEU A 80 5.10 0.38 -4.76
CA LEU A 80 6.42 -0.25 -4.64
C LEU A 80 7.40 0.65 -3.89
N PHE A 81 7.40 1.94 -4.19
CA PHE A 81 8.24 2.92 -3.50
C PHE A 81 7.86 3.05 -2.01
N ILE A 82 6.56 3.17 -1.71
CA ILE A 82 6.06 3.27 -0.33
C ILE A 82 6.38 1.99 0.46
N VAL A 83 6.07 0.81 -0.08
CA VAL A 83 6.35 -0.48 0.56
C VAL A 83 7.85 -0.67 0.75
N GLY A 84 8.66 -0.35 -0.25
CA GLY A 84 10.12 -0.42 -0.16
C GLY A 84 10.68 0.50 0.92
N ASN A 85 10.16 1.72 1.03
CA ASN A 85 10.56 2.66 2.07
C ASN A 85 10.12 2.17 3.46
N ASN A 86 8.88 1.68 3.59
CA ASN A 86 8.36 1.10 4.83
C ASN A 86 9.19 -0.11 5.28
N TYR A 87 9.57 -0.99 4.35
CA TYR A 87 10.42 -2.15 4.65
C TYR A 87 11.84 -1.74 5.07
N ARG A 88 12.40 -0.71 4.44
CA ARG A 88 13.71 -0.14 4.80
C ARG A 88 13.67 0.45 6.22
N THR A 89 12.63 1.20 6.56
CA THR A 89 12.44 1.74 7.91
C THR A 89 12.31 0.63 8.94
N LEU A 90 11.56 -0.44 8.63
CA LEU A 90 11.39 -1.59 9.52
C LEU A 90 12.73 -2.31 9.76
N ARG A 91 13.55 -2.47 8.72
CA ARG A 91 14.88 -3.06 8.83
C ARG A 91 15.83 -2.21 9.66
N LEU A 92 15.79 -0.88 9.51
CA LEU A 92 16.59 0.04 10.32
C LEU A 92 16.19 -0.02 11.81
N GLN A 93 14.89 -0.01 12.09
CA GLN A 93 14.38 -0.10 13.48
C GLN A 93 14.70 -1.45 14.15
N ALA A 94 14.70 -2.55 13.38
CA ALA A 94 15.08 -3.86 13.88
C ALA A 94 16.59 -4.02 14.16
N GLN A 95 17.44 -3.11 13.66
CA GLN A 95 18.88 -3.09 13.93
C GLN A 95 19.26 -2.23 15.15
N GLU A 96 18.34 -1.38 15.64
CA GLU A 96 18.55 -0.53 16.82
C GLU A 96 18.01 -1.15 18.13
N GLN A 97 17.35 -2.31 18.06
CA GLN A 97 16.93 -3.14 19.21
C GLN A 97 17.94 -4.26 19.48
#